data_AF-A0A7Y3LQM2-F1
#
_entry.id   AF-A0A7Y3LQM2-F1
#
_cell.length_a   1.000
_cell.length_b   1.000
_cell.length_c   1.000
_cell.angle_alpha   90.00
_cell.angle_beta   90.00
_cell.angle_gamma   90.00
#
_symmetry.space_group_name_H-M   'P 1'
#
loop_
_entity.id
_entity.type
_entity.pdbx_description
1 polymer ?
#
loop_
_entity_poly.entity_id
_entity_poly.type
_entity_poly.pdbx_seq_one_letter_code
_entity_poly.pdbx_strand_id
1 'polypeptide(L)'
;MTLMTRRSVLIAGTATAGAVLLPAASATAGTKTSGKRISVGSGETYELSATTRVSELSIAEGGTIAAPDGYSLSLTVDGTETGQLLTETGGTATLIQAGTYRGDVVLTVAEATAVTYETLTFPFRQALYVDAAGVDRDKSVLTAVRGGKVTDAAARNVSITSTGECFDGVFVQDATYTLNGTAISLTGNGRCDFAGYGAAVVGDGAATKLVLDGARIGTKGVVRTAVIANDGANVVVKNSVLHTRNGVLPADYQATVETPYMQSVPWMLGLDGNVRATNLIGKSSKATYLNSTVFSETWGALSVEGGSGLKLTVVDSHVGNTGEYGYGTYAIGDAVVRVLGSRFDVGSYATIIAGPAAVVHYGASTRAAVAALNTELDLGLSAAELKAFPVRNTVVNSGHFGYMFFGAGTLTLDGGTVINSERATFLNKGQQTAISVDGAGGTRLNPGDGIILQMIELDDPGPVRVDGKMLNTGVYTEPTGDPAKDATFDVTAAHTADGAATFTSIKLKGDFYNGMRKGKNMVLTFEESTVEGVITASRTKHRVDTIDASTFYELGIVTNTAQAAVNNGVVVRLNSGSAWTVTGTSYLTSLALAADATVKAPRGKTVTLTVDGVQTALTPGTTYTGALTVTVA
;
A
#
# COMPACT_ATOMS: atom_id res chain seq x y z
N MET A 1 -15.93 7.81 -28.93
CA MET A 1 -16.28 8.77 -30.00
C MET A 1 -15.07 8.86 -30.93
N THR A 2 -15.23 8.31 -32.13
CA THR A 2 -14.54 8.55 -33.41
C THR A 2 -13.00 8.62 -33.53
N LEU A 3 -12.51 7.71 -34.39
CA LEU A 3 -11.22 7.69 -35.10
C LEU A 3 -10.93 8.91 -35.98
N MET A 4 -9.65 9.06 -36.35
CA MET A 4 -9.00 9.68 -37.54
C MET A 4 -7.88 10.66 -37.11
N THR A 5 -6.66 10.73 -37.68
CA THR A 5 -6.14 10.37 -39.02
C THR A 5 -4.61 10.41 -39.03
N ARG A 6 -3.98 9.59 -39.89
CA ARG A 6 -2.58 9.70 -40.34
C ARG A 6 -2.33 11.05 -41.03
N ARG A 7 -1.11 11.61 -40.90
CA ARG A 7 -0.43 12.34 -41.99
C ARG A 7 1.09 12.23 -41.87
N SER A 8 1.66 11.68 -42.94
CA SER A 8 3.08 11.65 -43.28
C SER A 8 3.59 13.05 -43.63
N VAL A 9 4.82 13.36 -43.25
CA VAL A 9 5.59 14.47 -43.81
C VAL A 9 6.98 13.94 -44.15
N LEU A 10 7.28 13.91 -45.45
CA LEU A 10 8.63 13.88 -46.01
C LEU A 10 9.29 15.24 -45.74
N ILE A 11 10.52 15.25 -45.22
CA ILE A 11 11.47 16.35 -45.43
C ILE A 11 12.80 15.74 -45.87
N ALA A 12 13.27 16.24 -47.00
CA ALA A 12 14.53 15.87 -47.63
C ALA A 12 15.72 16.60 -46.99
N GLY A 13 16.79 15.83 -46.78
CA GLY A 13 18.20 16.15 -46.99
C GLY A 13 18.78 17.52 -46.63
N THR A 14 19.70 17.51 -45.67
CA THR A 14 20.97 18.25 -45.78
C THR A 14 22.12 17.33 -45.41
N ALA A 15 23.10 17.27 -46.30
CA ALA A 15 24.32 16.49 -46.16
C ALA A 15 25.34 17.26 -45.31
N THR A 16 25.98 16.58 -44.35
CA THR A 16 27.23 17.04 -43.73
C THR A 16 28.15 15.85 -43.41
N ALA A 17 29.28 15.89 -44.11
CA ALA A 17 30.61 15.40 -43.74
C ALA A 17 30.73 14.04 -43.02
N GLY A 18 31.16 13.04 -43.78
CA GLY A 18 31.63 11.76 -43.25
C GLY A 18 32.89 11.92 -42.39
N ALA A 19 32.79 11.47 -41.15
CA ALA A 19 33.92 10.91 -40.44
C ALA A 19 33.95 9.41 -40.76
N VAL A 20 35.03 8.97 -41.40
CA VAL A 20 35.30 7.54 -41.65
C VAL A 20 35.52 6.88 -40.28
N LEU A 21 34.46 6.29 -39.73
CA LEU A 21 34.58 5.32 -38.65
C LEU A 21 35.10 4.03 -39.28
N LEU A 22 36.39 3.78 -39.03
CA LEU A 22 37.01 2.47 -39.21
C LEU A 22 36.10 1.41 -38.55
N PRO A 23 35.82 0.27 -39.20
CA PRO A 23 35.15 -0.82 -38.51
C PRO A 23 36.07 -1.25 -37.37
N ALA A 24 35.62 -1.05 -36.13
CA ALA A 24 36.22 -1.71 -34.98
C ALA A 24 36.07 -3.21 -35.25
N ALA A 25 37.17 -3.84 -35.62
CA ALA A 25 37.24 -5.28 -35.76
C ALA A 25 36.73 -5.88 -34.45
N SER A 26 35.66 -6.67 -34.53
CA SER A 26 35.25 -7.58 -33.47
C SER A 26 36.42 -8.53 -33.23
N ALA A 27 37.28 -8.20 -32.29
CA ALA A 27 38.36 -9.07 -31.87
C ALA A 27 37.77 -10.21 -31.06
N THR A 28 37.34 -11.28 -31.74
CA THR A 28 37.17 -12.59 -31.11
C THR A 28 38.57 -13.14 -30.80
N ALA A 29 39.12 -12.76 -29.65
CA ALA A 29 40.31 -13.38 -29.08
C ALA A 29 39.90 -14.65 -28.33
N GLY A 30 40.65 -15.74 -28.54
CA GLY A 30 40.35 -17.05 -27.98
C GLY A 30 40.53 -17.10 -26.45
N THR A 31 39.47 -17.50 -25.76
CA THR A 31 39.45 -17.80 -24.33
C THR A 31 40.30 -19.03 -24.02
N LYS A 32 41.11 -18.96 -22.95
CA LYS A 32 41.66 -20.16 -22.29
C LYS A 32 40.64 -20.71 -21.31
N THR A 33 39.66 -21.48 -21.79
CA THR A 33 38.90 -22.40 -20.93
C THR A 33 39.83 -23.54 -20.50
N SER A 34 40.60 -23.35 -19.44
CA SER A 34 41.09 -24.51 -18.67
C SER A 34 39.93 -24.91 -17.76
N GLY A 35 39.52 -26.18 -17.76
CA GLY A 35 38.23 -26.71 -17.26
C GLY A 35 37.87 -26.50 -15.77
N LYS A 36 38.35 -25.43 -15.15
CA LYS A 36 38.02 -24.93 -13.82
C LYS A 36 37.91 -23.40 -13.72
N ARG A 37 38.21 -22.61 -14.76
CA ARG A 37 38.21 -21.14 -14.71
C ARG A 37 37.70 -20.49 -16.00
N ILE A 38 36.97 -19.39 -15.86
CA ILE A 38 36.65 -18.45 -16.95
C ILE A 38 37.32 -17.11 -16.65
N SER A 39 37.90 -16.47 -17.66
CA SER A 39 38.44 -15.12 -17.57
C SER A 39 37.97 -14.31 -18.76
N VAL A 40 37.37 -13.15 -18.50
CA VAL A 40 36.91 -12.18 -19.49
C VAL A 40 37.75 -10.92 -19.34
N GLY A 41 38.50 -10.58 -20.39
CA GLY A 41 39.37 -9.41 -20.45
C GLY A 41 38.61 -8.09 -20.56
N SER A 42 39.33 -6.98 -20.42
CA SER A 42 38.73 -5.65 -20.53
C SER A 42 38.25 -5.38 -21.95
N GLY A 43 37.01 -4.93 -22.10
CA GLY A 43 36.36 -4.72 -23.40
C GLY A 43 35.98 -6.01 -24.13
N GLU A 44 36.25 -7.19 -23.56
CA GLU A 44 35.83 -8.46 -24.14
C GLU A 44 34.37 -8.76 -23.80
N THR A 45 33.62 -9.27 -24.77
CA THR A 45 32.31 -9.89 -24.53
C THR A 45 32.44 -11.39 -24.74
N TYR A 46 32.13 -12.16 -23.70
CA TYR A 46 32.10 -13.61 -23.76
C TYR A 46 30.65 -14.08 -23.80
N GLU A 47 30.23 -14.62 -24.94
CA GLU A 47 28.91 -15.26 -25.07
C GLU A 47 28.98 -16.69 -24.53
N LEU A 48 28.15 -16.97 -23.52
CA LEU A 48 28.04 -18.28 -22.90
C LEU A 48 26.77 -18.99 -23.36
N SER A 49 26.91 -19.96 -24.26
CA SER A 49 25.77 -20.64 -24.88
C SER A 49 25.12 -21.75 -24.05
N ALA A 50 25.73 -22.15 -22.93
CA ALA A 50 25.21 -23.21 -22.07
C ALA A 50 25.58 -22.99 -20.61
N THR A 51 24.71 -23.47 -19.72
CA THR A 51 24.96 -23.46 -18.27
C THR A 51 26.30 -24.10 -17.95
N THR A 52 27.19 -23.34 -17.32
CA THR A 52 28.59 -23.71 -17.13
C THR A 52 29.00 -23.57 -15.68
N ARG A 53 29.67 -24.60 -15.15
CA ARG A 53 30.17 -24.65 -13.78
C ARG A 53 31.70 -24.57 -13.77
N VAL A 54 32.25 -23.66 -12.98
CA VAL A 54 33.69 -23.43 -12.81
C VAL A 54 34.03 -23.20 -11.34
N SER A 55 35.31 -23.23 -11.00
CA SER A 55 35.79 -22.89 -9.64
C SER A 55 36.13 -21.41 -9.47
N GLU A 56 36.26 -20.68 -10.58
CA GLU A 56 36.61 -19.26 -10.61
C GLU A 56 36.07 -18.60 -11.88
N LEU A 57 35.48 -17.42 -11.72
CA LEU A 57 35.14 -16.50 -12.80
C LEU A 57 35.83 -15.17 -12.51
N SER A 58 36.63 -14.69 -13.45
CA SER A 58 37.25 -13.36 -13.38
C SER A 58 36.78 -12.51 -14.56
N ILE A 59 36.15 -11.37 -14.27
CA ILE A 59 35.71 -10.40 -15.27
C ILE A 59 36.47 -9.11 -15.00
N ALA A 60 37.30 -8.68 -15.94
CA ALA A 60 37.98 -7.39 -15.86
C ALA A 60 36.99 -6.23 -16.07
N GLU A 61 37.36 -5.02 -15.64
CA GLU A 61 36.55 -3.82 -15.89
C GLU A 61 36.27 -3.64 -17.39
N GLY A 62 35.01 -3.37 -17.74
CA GLY A 62 34.53 -3.30 -19.11
C GLY A 62 34.38 -4.66 -19.82
N GLY A 63 34.76 -5.77 -19.19
CA GLY A 63 34.47 -7.11 -19.67
C GLY A 63 33.01 -7.47 -19.40
N THR A 64 32.39 -8.21 -20.32
CA THR A 64 30.98 -8.61 -20.24
C THR A 64 30.84 -10.10 -20.51
N ILE A 65 29.93 -10.76 -19.78
CA ILE A 65 29.45 -12.08 -20.12
C ILE A 65 27.97 -12.01 -20.46
N ALA A 66 27.57 -12.62 -21.57
CA ALA A 66 26.20 -12.56 -22.08
C ALA A 66 25.69 -13.98 -22.38
N ALA A 67 24.37 -14.15 -22.30
CA ALA A 67 23.70 -15.32 -22.87
C ALA A 67 23.31 -15.04 -24.34
N PRO A 68 23.07 -16.08 -25.16
CA PRO A 68 22.51 -15.92 -26.50
C PRO A 68 21.13 -15.27 -26.48
N ASP A 69 20.71 -14.73 -27.64
CA ASP A 69 19.35 -14.22 -27.83
C ASP A 69 18.28 -15.24 -27.42
N GLY A 70 17.25 -14.77 -26.72
CA GLY A 70 16.20 -15.63 -26.15
C GLY A 70 16.55 -16.25 -24.80
N TYR A 71 17.72 -15.97 -24.25
CA TYR A 71 18.15 -16.45 -22.93
C TYR A 71 18.54 -15.31 -21.99
N SER A 72 18.51 -15.61 -20.70
CA SER A 72 18.99 -14.76 -19.61
C SER A 72 20.17 -15.45 -18.91
N LEU A 73 21.07 -14.64 -18.35
CA LEU A 73 22.24 -15.14 -17.64
C LEU A 73 22.12 -14.83 -16.15
N SER A 74 22.29 -15.85 -15.32
CA SER A 74 22.39 -15.69 -13.86
C SER A 74 23.66 -16.34 -13.33
N LEU A 75 24.22 -15.76 -12.28
CA LEU A 75 25.44 -16.20 -11.61
C LEU A 75 25.07 -16.63 -10.19
N THR A 76 25.42 -17.87 -9.84
CA THR A 76 25.39 -18.32 -8.46
C THR A 76 26.79 -18.70 -7.99
N VAL A 77 27.14 -18.32 -6.76
CA VAL A 77 28.36 -18.75 -6.06
C VAL A 77 27.94 -19.50 -4.81
N ASP A 78 28.33 -20.77 -4.70
CA ASP A 78 27.96 -21.66 -3.59
C ASP A 78 26.43 -21.76 -3.37
N GLY A 79 25.66 -21.57 -4.45
CA GLY A 79 24.20 -21.59 -4.43
C GLY A 79 23.52 -20.29 -4.02
N THR A 80 24.27 -19.19 -3.83
CA THR A 80 23.70 -17.84 -3.68
C THR A 80 23.73 -17.12 -5.02
N GLU A 81 22.60 -16.60 -5.49
CA GLU A 81 22.56 -15.75 -6.68
C GLU A 81 23.22 -14.40 -6.38
N THR A 82 24.14 -13.95 -7.24
CA THR A 82 24.98 -12.79 -6.94
C THR A 82 25.64 -12.19 -8.18
N GLY A 83 26.08 -10.94 -8.05
CA GLY A 83 26.91 -10.24 -9.02
C GLY A 83 26.14 -9.38 -10.02
N GLN A 84 24.82 -9.49 -10.11
CA GLN A 84 23.99 -8.69 -11.01
C GLN A 84 23.71 -7.30 -10.46
N LEU A 85 23.87 -6.30 -11.31
CA LEU A 85 23.51 -4.90 -11.06
C LEU A 85 22.77 -4.34 -12.28
N LEU A 86 21.77 -3.49 -12.06
CA LEU A 86 21.18 -2.69 -13.14
C LEU A 86 22.26 -1.86 -13.85
N THR A 87 22.17 -1.80 -15.18
CA THR A 87 23.20 -1.14 -16.01
C THR A 87 23.15 0.39 -15.96
N GLU A 88 21.98 0.93 -15.62
CA GLU A 88 21.73 2.37 -15.52
C GLU A 88 20.49 2.61 -14.66
N THR A 89 20.36 3.82 -14.13
CA THR A 89 19.18 4.21 -13.37
C THR A 89 17.94 4.21 -14.24
N GLY A 90 16.90 3.51 -13.78
CA GLY A 90 15.68 3.33 -14.55
C GLY A 90 15.79 2.26 -15.65
N GLY A 91 16.97 1.68 -15.87
CA GLY A 91 17.16 0.53 -16.76
C GLY A 91 16.38 -0.70 -16.29
N THR A 92 16.25 -1.70 -17.17
CA THR A 92 15.57 -2.97 -16.88
C THR A 92 16.50 -4.18 -16.92
N ALA A 93 17.62 -4.07 -17.63
CA ALA A 93 18.61 -5.13 -17.75
C ALA A 93 19.67 -5.05 -16.64
N THR A 94 20.10 -6.20 -16.17
CA THR A 94 21.24 -6.33 -15.24
C THR A 94 22.43 -6.97 -15.94
N LEU A 95 23.65 -6.59 -15.54
CA LEU A 95 24.89 -7.27 -15.94
C LEU A 95 25.61 -7.84 -14.73
N ILE A 96 26.34 -8.95 -14.93
CA ILE A 96 27.27 -9.46 -13.93
C ILE A 96 28.44 -8.48 -13.87
N GLN A 97 28.68 -7.94 -12.67
CA GLN A 97 29.71 -6.94 -12.43
C GLN A 97 31.13 -7.51 -12.67
N ALA A 98 32.05 -6.61 -13.00
CA ALA A 98 33.47 -6.92 -13.00
C ALA A 98 33.92 -7.35 -11.60
N GLY A 99 34.85 -8.31 -11.53
CA GLY A 99 35.32 -8.87 -10.27
C GLY A 99 35.81 -10.30 -10.41
N THR A 100 36.22 -10.88 -9.28
CA THR A 100 36.62 -12.28 -9.20
C THR A 100 35.69 -13.03 -8.24
N TYR A 101 35.01 -14.03 -8.78
CA TYR A 101 34.10 -14.92 -8.07
C TYR A 101 34.78 -16.28 -7.89
N ARG A 102 34.74 -16.84 -6.67
CA ARG A 102 35.44 -18.08 -6.29
C ARG A 102 34.49 -18.98 -5.49
N GLY A 103 34.62 -20.29 -5.67
CA GLY A 103 33.77 -21.29 -5.00
C GLY A 103 33.12 -22.21 -6.04
N ASP A 104 31.92 -22.69 -5.75
CA ASP A 104 31.07 -23.33 -6.75
C ASP A 104 30.37 -22.27 -7.61
N VAL A 105 31.07 -21.82 -8.66
CA VAL A 105 30.59 -20.78 -9.57
C VAL A 105 29.78 -21.44 -10.69
N VAL A 106 28.50 -21.10 -10.78
CA VAL A 106 27.62 -21.55 -11.87
C VAL A 106 27.04 -20.36 -12.59
N LEU A 107 27.28 -20.32 -13.90
CA LEU A 107 26.66 -19.39 -14.83
C LEU A 107 25.51 -20.14 -15.50
N THR A 108 24.28 -19.81 -15.11
CA THR A 108 23.06 -20.44 -15.63
C THR A 108 22.53 -19.65 -16.80
N VAL A 109 22.40 -20.32 -17.94
CA VAL A 109 21.75 -19.81 -19.16
C VAL A 109 20.33 -20.36 -19.15
N ALA A 110 19.36 -19.52 -18.82
CA ALA A 110 17.95 -19.87 -18.71
C ALA A 110 17.15 -19.22 -19.84
N GLU A 111 16.09 -19.85 -20.34
CA GLU A 111 15.19 -19.24 -21.32
C GLU A 111 14.64 -17.93 -20.77
N ALA A 112 14.62 -16.89 -21.61
CA ALA A 112 14.23 -15.55 -21.21
C ALA A 112 12.74 -15.50 -20.79
N THR A 113 12.48 -14.86 -19.66
CA THR A 113 11.11 -14.58 -19.20
C THR A 113 10.89 -13.07 -19.27
N ALA A 114 10.21 -12.60 -20.30
CA ALA A 114 9.93 -11.17 -20.49
C ALA A 114 8.54 -10.82 -19.94
N VAL A 115 8.46 -9.87 -19.02
CA VAL A 115 7.19 -9.36 -18.48
C VAL A 115 7.04 -7.90 -18.85
N THR A 116 5.98 -7.56 -19.59
CA THR A 116 5.68 -6.19 -19.99
C THR A 116 4.67 -5.57 -19.03
N TYR A 117 5.00 -4.39 -18.51
CA TYR A 117 4.08 -3.56 -17.74
C TYR A 117 4.12 -2.13 -18.29
N GLU A 118 2.95 -1.66 -18.73
CA GLU A 118 2.77 -0.42 -19.47
C GLU A 118 3.80 -0.25 -20.60
N THR A 119 4.77 0.66 -20.44
CA THR A 119 5.75 1.04 -21.46
C THR A 119 7.08 0.29 -21.35
N LEU A 120 7.30 -0.50 -20.29
CA LEU A 120 8.56 -1.19 -20.02
C LEU A 120 8.40 -2.71 -20.10
N THR A 121 9.47 -3.38 -20.55
CA THR A 121 9.59 -4.84 -20.49
C THR A 121 10.77 -5.21 -19.63
N PHE A 122 10.52 -6.09 -18.66
CA PHE A 122 11.46 -6.52 -17.65
C PHE A 122 11.94 -7.95 -17.94
N PRO A 123 13.26 -8.19 -18.00
CA PRO A 123 13.82 -9.52 -18.23
C PRO A 123 13.93 -10.28 -16.89
N PHE A 124 12.85 -10.94 -16.50
CA PHE A 124 12.79 -11.70 -15.25
C PHE A 124 13.86 -12.81 -15.20
N ARG A 125 14.44 -12.96 -14.02
CA ARG A 125 15.36 -14.04 -13.66
C ARG A 125 14.90 -14.59 -12.32
N GLN A 126 14.62 -15.88 -12.26
CA GLN A 126 13.98 -16.49 -11.10
C GLN A 126 14.68 -17.79 -10.68
N ALA A 127 14.72 -18.06 -9.37
CA ALA A 127 15.24 -19.34 -8.89
C ALA A 127 14.32 -20.49 -9.29
N LEU A 128 13.01 -20.26 -9.28
CA LEU A 128 12.00 -21.23 -9.67
C LEU A 128 10.89 -20.56 -10.50
N TYR A 129 10.69 -21.03 -11.71
CA TYR A 129 9.53 -20.72 -12.54
C TYR A 129 8.58 -21.92 -12.57
N VAL A 130 7.29 -21.66 -12.40
CA VAL A 130 6.23 -22.67 -12.41
C VAL A 130 5.11 -22.21 -13.33
N ASP A 131 4.67 -23.09 -14.21
CA ASP A 131 3.48 -22.89 -15.03
C ASP A 131 2.49 -24.06 -14.91
N ALA A 132 1.47 -24.08 -15.77
CA ALA A 132 0.45 -25.13 -15.79
C ALA A 132 1.02 -26.55 -16.02
N ALA A 133 2.21 -26.69 -16.60
CA ALA A 133 2.89 -27.98 -16.78
C ALA A 133 3.74 -28.38 -15.55
N GLY A 134 3.94 -27.47 -14.59
CA GLY A 134 4.74 -27.68 -13.38
C GLY A 134 5.98 -26.82 -13.36
N VAL A 135 7.07 -27.33 -12.80
CA VAL A 135 8.34 -26.59 -12.73
C VAL A 135 9.00 -26.59 -14.10
N ASP A 136 9.12 -25.40 -14.70
CA ASP A 136 9.89 -25.18 -15.93
C ASP A 136 11.38 -25.06 -15.57
N ARG A 137 12.15 -26.08 -15.93
CA ARG A 137 13.58 -26.13 -15.61
C ARG A 137 14.41 -25.20 -16.49
N ASP A 138 13.96 -24.94 -17.70
CA ASP A 138 14.70 -24.15 -18.68
C ASP A 138 14.58 -22.65 -18.37
N LYS A 139 13.49 -22.22 -17.74
CA LYS A 139 13.32 -20.87 -17.19
C LYS A 139 13.80 -20.69 -15.75
N SER A 140 14.32 -21.74 -15.09
CA SER A 140 14.67 -21.71 -13.67
C SER A 140 16.17 -21.67 -13.41
N VAL A 141 16.61 -20.84 -12.46
CA VAL A 141 17.97 -20.87 -11.90
C VAL A 141 18.02 -21.82 -10.71
N LEU A 142 17.85 -23.12 -10.98
CA LEU A 142 17.71 -24.15 -9.93
C LEU A 142 18.93 -24.29 -9.02
N THR A 143 20.10 -23.79 -9.42
CA THR A 143 21.29 -23.78 -8.54
C THR A 143 21.14 -22.83 -7.34
N ALA A 144 20.24 -21.85 -7.43
CA ALA A 144 19.87 -20.95 -6.33
C ALA A 144 18.84 -21.57 -5.37
N VAL A 145 18.20 -22.69 -5.74
CA VAL A 145 17.27 -23.42 -4.87
C VAL A 145 18.05 -24.47 -4.08
N ARG A 146 18.16 -24.27 -2.77
CA ARG A 146 19.01 -25.09 -1.89
C ARG A 146 18.19 -25.90 -0.90
N GLY A 147 18.68 -27.10 -0.60
CA GLY A 147 18.02 -28.01 0.35
C GLY A 147 16.63 -28.46 -0.12
N GLY A 148 15.91 -29.11 0.79
CA GLY A 148 14.50 -29.44 0.58
C GLY A 148 14.21 -30.37 -0.61
N LYS A 149 12.97 -30.31 -1.08
CA LYS A 149 12.49 -31.06 -2.25
C LYS A 149 11.61 -30.17 -3.12
N VAL A 150 11.91 -30.14 -4.42
CA VAL A 150 11.09 -29.51 -5.45
C VAL A 150 10.38 -30.60 -6.26
N THR A 151 9.12 -30.35 -6.58
CA THR A 151 8.25 -31.15 -7.46
C THR A 151 7.45 -30.21 -8.34
N ASP A 152 6.76 -30.76 -9.33
CA ASP A 152 5.94 -29.99 -10.27
C ASP A 152 4.75 -29.28 -9.59
N ALA A 153 4.37 -29.67 -8.37
CA ALA A 153 3.26 -29.06 -7.62
C ALA A 153 3.66 -28.38 -6.30
N ALA A 154 4.90 -28.57 -5.83
CA ALA A 154 5.34 -28.01 -4.56
C ALA A 154 6.86 -27.94 -4.38
N ALA A 155 7.30 -26.95 -3.60
CA ALA A 155 8.63 -26.89 -3.00
C ALA A 155 8.53 -26.97 -1.47
N ARG A 156 9.32 -27.86 -0.86
CA ARG A 156 9.27 -28.15 0.59
C ARG A 156 10.63 -27.97 1.24
N ASN A 157 10.70 -27.14 2.27
CA ASN A 157 11.91 -26.84 3.06
C ASN A 157 13.11 -26.42 2.21
N VAL A 158 12.85 -25.68 1.13
CA VAL A 158 13.91 -25.12 0.28
C VAL A 158 14.33 -23.75 0.80
N SER A 159 15.56 -23.36 0.53
CA SER A 159 16.09 -22.02 0.82
C SER A 159 16.59 -21.35 -0.47
N ILE A 160 16.29 -20.07 -0.64
CA ILE A 160 16.75 -19.24 -1.77
C ILE A 160 17.42 -17.98 -1.20
N THR A 161 18.65 -17.71 -1.64
CA THR A 161 19.40 -16.52 -1.25
C THR A 161 19.91 -15.78 -2.49
N SER A 162 19.71 -14.47 -2.52
CA SER A 162 20.23 -13.60 -3.58
C SER A 162 20.79 -12.31 -3.00
N THR A 163 21.94 -11.88 -3.53
CA THR A 163 22.48 -10.53 -3.35
C THR A 163 22.55 -9.74 -4.65
N GLY A 164 22.19 -10.36 -5.78
CA GLY A 164 22.06 -9.68 -7.07
C GLY A 164 20.77 -8.86 -7.15
N GLU A 165 20.78 -7.82 -7.97
CA GLU A 165 19.59 -7.01 -8.24
C GLU A 165 18.61 -7.71 -9.18
N CYS A 166 17.32 -7.40 -9.02
CA CYS A 166 16.25 -7.84 -9.92
C CYS A 166 16.20 -9.36 -10.15
N PHE A 167 16.39 -10.13 -9.07
CA PHE A 167 16.25 -11.58 -9.08
C PHE A 167 15.07 -12.01 -8.21
N ASP A 168 14.21 -12.83 -8.80
CA ASP A 168 12.99 -13.33 -8.21
C ASP A 168 13.22 -14.67 -7.50
N GLY A 169 12.57 -14.87 -6.36
CA GLY A 169 12.64 -16.16 -5.67
C GLY A 169 11.83 -17.23 -6.41
N VAL A 170 10.51 -17.06 -6.44
CA VAL A 170 9.58 -17.99 -7.10
C VAL A 170 8.57 -17.21 -7.93
N PHE A 171 8.42 -17.57 -9.20
CA PHE A 171 7.41 -17.03 -10.10
C PHE A 171 6.45 -18.15 -10.51
N VAL A 172 5.15 -17.96 -10.25
CA VAL A 172 4.10 -18.95 -10.56
C VAL A 172 3.07 -18.31 -11.47
N GLN A 173 2.88 -18.88 -12.67
CA GLN A 173 1.97 -18.39 -13.69
C GLN A 173 0.92 -19.43 -14.06
N ASP A 174 -0.35 -19.07 -13.98
CA ASP A 174 -1.49 -19.93 -14.31
C ASP A 174 -1.40 -21.37 -13.76
N ALA A 175 -0.94 -21.52 -12.50
CA ALA A 175 -0.66 -22.82 -11.90
C ALA A 175 -1.07 -22.93 -10.42
N THR A 176 -1.33 -24.15 -9.96
CA THR A 176 -1.48 -24.44 -8.53
C THR A 176 -0.15 -24.92 -7.95
N TYR A 177 0.43 -24.17 -7.01
CA TYR A 177 1.72 -24.49 -6.42
C TYR A 177 1.77 -24.21 -4.92
N THR A 178 2.49 -25.05 -4.17
CA THR A 178 2.66 -24.89 -2.72
C THR A 178 4.13 -24.72 -2.32
N LEU A 179 4.42 -23.65 -1.60
CA LEU A 179 5.68 -23.41 -0.89
C LEU A 179 5.46 -23.76 0.59
N ASN A 180 6.10 -24.83 1.06
CA ASN A 180 5.94 -25.32 2.43
C ASN A 180 7.27 -25.26 3.18
N GLY A 181 7.37 -24.44 4.23
CA GLY A 181 8.60 -24.27 5.01
C GLY A 181 9.73 -23.57 4.25
N THR A 182 9.42 -22.79 3.21
CA THR A 182 10.41 -22.13 2.35
C THR A 182 11.07 -20.95 3.08
N ALA A 183 12.40 -20.83 2.96
CA ALA A 183 13.16 -19.67 3.43
C ALA A 183 13.68 -18.85 2.24
N ILE A 184 13.39 -17.56 2.17
CA ILE A 184 13.88 -16.68 1.10
C ILE A 184 14.56 -15.45 1.72
N SER A 185 15.80 -15.18 1.32
CA SER A 185 16.57 -14.01 1.77
C SER A 185 17.15 -13.26 0.59
N LEU A 186 16.57 -12.10 0.27
CA LEU A 186 16.99 -11.29 -0.89
C LEU A 186 17.58 -9.95 -0.43
N THR A 187 18.75 -9.59 -0.96
CA THR A 187 19.37 -8.27 -0.78
C THR A 187 19.75 -7.70 -2.14
N GLY A 188 19.71 -6.37 -2.28
CA GLY A 188 19.87 -5.68 -3.55
C GLY A 188 18.53 -5.18 -4.05
N ASN A 189 18.52 -4.19 -4.94
CA ASN A 189 17.29 -3.58 -5.40
C ASN A 189 16.49 -4.51 -6.33
N GLY A 190 15.16 -4.47 -6.22
CA GLY A 190 14.29 -4.84 -7.32
C GLY A 190 14.17 -3.66 -8.30
N ARG A 191 13.22 -3.72 -9.22
CA ARG A 191 13.01 -2.62 -10.17
C ARG A 191 11.57 -2.19 -10.39
N CYS A 192 10.60 -3.09 -10.28
CA CYS A 192 9.19 -2.74 -10.44
C CYS A 192 8.30 -3.72 -9.71
N ASP A 193 7.71 -3.31 -8.59
CA ASP A 193 6.76 -4.11 -7.83
C ASP A 193 5.32 -4.03 -8.37
N PHE A 194 5.09 -3.30 -9.47
CA PHE A 194 3.88 -3.41 -10.29
C PHE A 194 3.96 -4.51 -11.35
N ALA A 195 5.17 -5.02 -11.63
CA ALA A 195 5.38 -6.24 -12.41
C ALA A 195 5.86 -7.42 -11.54
N GLY A 196 6.39 -7.10 -10.35
CA GLY A 196 7.03 -8.05 -9.44
C GLY A 196 8.51 -8.29 -9.70
N TYR A 197 9.19 -7.47 -10.50
CA TYR A 197 10.57 -7.71 -10.91
C TYR A 197 11.55 -7.52 -9.75
N GLY A 198 12.12 -8.64 -9.29
CA GLY A 198 12.96 -8.74 -8.09
C GLY A 198 12.21 -9.17 -6.83
N ALA A 199 10.96 -9.62 -6.92
CA ALA A 199 10.18 -9.99 -5.75
C ALA A 199 10.59 -11.37 -5.19
N ALA A 200 10.34 -11.61 -3.89
CA ALA A 200 10.59 -12.94 -3.33
C ALA A 200 9.63 -13.99 -3.91
N VAL A 201 8.36 -13.65 -4.07
CA VAL A 201 7.34 -14.52 -4.65
C VAL A 201 6.36 -13.73 -5.51
N VAL A 202 6.08 -14.23 -6.71
CA VAL A 202 5.07 -13.71 -7.63
C VAL A 202 4.09 -14.82 -7.97
N GLY A 203 2.79 -14.55 -7.75
CA GLY A 203 1.69 -15.31 -8.35
C GLY A 203 0.99 -14.46 -9.39
N ASP A 204 0.89 -14.97 -10.62
CA ASP A 204 0.36 -14.24 -11.77
C ASP A 204 -0.62 -15.10 -12.58
N GLY A 205 -1.66 -14.48 -13.12
CA GLY A 205 -2.65 -15.14 -13.98
C GLY A 205 -3.84 -15.78 -13.25
N ALA A 206 -4.97 -15.84 -13.96
CA ALA A 206 -6.27 -16.19 -13.40
C ALA A 206 -6.41 -17.66 -12.97
N ALA A 207 -5.56 -18.56 -13.45
CA ALA A 207 -5.53 -19.95 -13.01
C ALA A 207 -4.56 -20.18 -11.82
N THR A 208 -3.88 -19.13 -11.34
CA THR A 208 -2.90 -19.28 -10.25
C THR A 208 -3.54 -19.44 -8.89
N LYS A 209 -3.17 -20.53 -8.20
CA LYS A 209 -3.36 -20.71 -6.76
C LYS A 209 -2.04 -21.02 -6.10
N LEU A 210 -1.50 -20.03 -5.39
CA LEU A 210 -0.19 -20.12 -4.75
C LEU A 210 -0.33 -20.11 -3.24
N VAL A 211 0.08 -21.19 -2.58
CA VAL A 211 0.03 -21.33 -1.12
C VAL A 211 1.42 -21.26 -0.52
N LEU A 212 1.66 -20.28 0.36
CA LEU A 212 2.85 -20.18 1.20
C LEU A 212 2.45 -20.64 2.61
N ASP A 213 3.03 -21.72 3.09
CA ASP A 213 2.74 -22.28 4.41
C ASP A 213 4.04 -22.47 5.20
N GLY A 214 4.18 -21.75 6.32
CA GLY A 214 5.40 -21.82 7.13
C GLY A 214 6.60 -21.12 6.49
N ALA A 215 6.38 -20.14 5.61
CA ALA A 215 7.44 -19.45 4.91
C ALA A 215 8.16 -18.42 5.81
N ARG A 216 9.45 -18.22 5.58
CA ARG A 216 10.27 -17.16 6.19
C ARG A 216 10.89 -16.33 5.08
N ILE A 217 10.42 -15.11 4.86
CA ILE A 217 10.89 -14.24 3.79
C ILE A 217 11.49 -12.97 4.39
N GLY A 218 12.75 -12.70 4.07
CA GLY A 218 13.43 -11.45 4.36
C GLY A 218 13.90 -10.79 3.08
N THR A 219 13.55 -9.52 2.87
CA THR A 219 14.10 -8.72 1.78
C THR A 219 14.73 -7.43 2.28
N LYS A 220 15.74 -6.93 1.55
CA LYS A 220 16.32 -5.61 1.76
C LYS A 220 16.73 -4.99 0.41
N GLY A 221 16.04 -3.93 0.00
CA GLY A 221 16.30 -3.27 -1.27
C GLY A 221 15.11 -2.42 -1.72
N VAL A 222 15.37 -1.47 -2.62
CA VAL A 222 14.35 -0.66 -3.27
C VAL A 222 13.43 -1.57 -4.07
N VAL A 223 12.12 -1.46 -3.88
CA VAL A 223 11.05 -2.27 -4.50
C VAL A 223 11.33 -3.78 -4.51
N ARG A 224 12.08 -4.28 -3.51
CA ARG A 224 12.40 -5.70 -3.32
C ARG A 224 11.26 -6.37 -2.54
N THR A 225 10.07 -6.38 -3.13
CA THR A 225 8.81 -6.80 -2.48
C THR A 225 8.83 -8.28 -2.11
N ALA A 226 8.16 -8.65 -1.01
CA ALA A 226 8.10 -10.06 -0.61
C ALA A 226 7.06 -10.85 -1.43
N VAL A 227 5.83 -10.34 -1.56
CA VAL A 227 4.74 -11.06 -2.25
C VAL A 227 4.04 -10.17 -3.25
N ILE A 228 3.87 -10.70 -4.46
CA ILE A 228 3.05 -10.11 -5.52
C ILE A 228 1.93 -11.08 -5.86
N ALA A 229 0.71 -10.56 -5.96
CA ALA A 229 -0.44 -11.26 -6.51
C ALA A 229 -0.99 -10.42 -7.67
N ASN A 230 -0.98 -10.98 -8.88
CA ASN A 230 -1.31 -10.27 -10.09
C ASN A 230 -2.30 -11.03 -10.99
N ASP A 231 -3.06 -10.24 -11.75
CA ASP A 231 -3.98 -10.64 -12.82
C ASP A 231 -4.81 -11.91 -12.59
N GLY A 232 -5.48 -11.98 -11.44
CA GLY A 232 -6.44 -13.04 -11.10
C GLY A 232 -5.88 -14.12 -10.17
N ALA A 233 -4.58 -14.05 -9.83
CA ALA A 233 -3.96 -15.00 -8.92
C ALA A 233 -4.61 -14.99 -7.53
N ASN A 234 -4.71 -16.18 -6.92
CA ASN A 234 -5.10 -16.37 -5.53
C ASN A 234 -3.88 -16.79 -4.70
N VAL A 235 -3.27 -15.84 -4.00
CA VAL A 235 -2.11 -16.08 -3.13
C VAL A 235 -2.56 -16.19 -1.67
N VAL A 236 -2.28 -17.33 -1.05
CA VAL A 236 -2.62 -17.62 0.35
C VAL A 236 -1.35 -17.81 1.17
N VAL A 237 -1.11 -16.90 2.11
CA VAL A 237 0.07 -16.88 2.98
C VAL A 237 -0.36 -17.24 4.41
N LYS A 238 -0.01 -18.45 4.86
CA LYS A 238 -0.37 -18.95 6.18
C LYS A 238 0.83 -19.35 7.02
N ASN A 239 0.72 -19.18 8.34
CA ASN A 239 1.75 -19.57 9.31
C ASN A 239 3.15 -19.01 8.99
N SER A 240 3.23 -17.84 8.36
CA SER A 240 4.46 -17.34 7.72
C SER A 240 4.94 -16.03 8.34
N VAL A 241 6.23 -15.74 8.14
CA VAL A 241 6.90 -14.53 8.65
C VAL A 241 7.59 -13.81 7.49
N LEU A 242 7.17 -12.58 7.21
CA LEU A 242 7.65 -11.75 6.10
C LEU A 242 8.16 -10.42 6.65
N HIS A 243 9.38 -10.05 6.28
CA HIS A 243 9.99 -8.76 6.63
C HIS A 243 10.68 -8.14 5.43
N THR A 244 10.32 -6.90 5.08
CA THR A 244 10.96 -6.15 3.98
C THR A 244 11.58 -4.88 4.50
N ARG A 245 12.82 -4.59 4.10
CA ARG A 245 13.59 -3.42 4.54
C ARG A 245 13.97 -2.52 3.38
N ASN A 246 14.02 -1.22 3.65
CA ASN A 246 14.34 -0.21 2.66
C ASN A 246 15.75 -0.46 2.06
N GLY A 247 15.89 -0.11 0.79
CA GLY A 247 17.17 -0.07 0.08
C GLY A 247 17.70 1.35 -0.07
N VAL A 248 18.78 1.46 -0.85
CA VAL A 248 19.33 2.75 -1.27
C VAL A 248 18.82 3.05 -2.68
N LEU A 249 18.10 4.17 -2.82
CA LEU A 249 17.64 4.66 -4.12
C LEU A 249 18.84 4.98 -5.03
N PRO A 250 18.74 4.77 -6.35
CA PRO A 250 19.75 5.27 -7.28
C PRO A 250 19.98 6.79 -7.09
N ALA A 251 21.23 7.24 -7.20
CA ALA A 251 21.61 8.60 -6.82
C ALA A 251 20.92 9.71 -7.65
N ASP A 252 20.56 9.39 -8.89
CA ASP A 252 19.85 10.24 -9.86
C ASP A 252 18.36 9.90 -9.98
N TYR A 253 17.83 9.01 -9.12
CA TYR A 253 16.40 8.75 -9.06
C TYR A 253 15.62 10.01 -8.71
N GLN A 254 14.56 10.26 -9.48
CA GLN A 254 13.62 11.34 -9.25
C GLN A 254 12.29 10.73 -8.81
N ALA A 255 11.82 11.11 -7.62
CA ALA A 255 10.55 10.62 -7.09
C ALA A 255 9.41 10.94 -8.05
N THR A 256 8.61 9.92 -8.38
CA THR A 256 7.54 9.99 -9.38
C THR A 256 6.35 9.11 -8.97
N VAL A 257 5.18 9.40 -9.54
CA VAL A 257 3.99 8.53 -9.49
C VAL A 257 3.83 7.67 -10.75
N GLU A 258 4.72 7.78 -11.73
CA GLU A 258 4.68 6.95 -12.93
C GLU A 258 5.07 5.52 -12.57
N THR A 259 4.08 4.64 -12.52
CA THR A 259 4.21 3.29 -11.95
C THR A 259 5.31 2.40 -12.56
N PRO A 260 5.71 2.52 -13.85
CA PRO A 260 6.87 1.76 -14.38
C PRO A 260 8.22 2.24 -13.83
N TYR A 261 8.29 3.46 -13.30
CA TYR A 261 9.52 4.11 -12.81
C TYR A 261 9.52 4.35 -11.30
N MET A 262 8.36 4.27 -10.66
CA MET A 262 8.16 4.52 -9.23
C MET A 262 8.96 3.54 -8.37
N GLN A 263 9.81 4.09 -7.49
CA GLN A 263 10.67 3.32 -6.58
C GLN A 263 10.54 3.75 -5.12
N SER A 264 9.73 4.76 -4.83
CA SER A 264 9.50 5.29 -3.49
C SER A 264 8.03 5.66 -3.31
N VAL A 265 7.54 5.66 -2.07
CA VAL A 265 6.20 6.16 -1.77
C VAL A 265 6.06 7.63 -2.21
N PRO A 266 4.88 8.09 -2.66
CA PRO A 266 4.63 9.51 -2.83
C PRO A 266 4.58 10.15 -1.44
N TRP A 267 5.50 11.08 -1.17
CA TRP A 267 5.60 11.74 0.14
C TRP A 267 4.31 12.47 0.53
N MET A 268 3.48 12.84 -0.45
CA MET A 268 2.19 13.51 -0.25
C MET A 268 1.15 12.66 0.51
N LEU A 269 1.45 11.38 0.76
CA LEU A 269 0.69 10.54 1.69
C LEU A 269 1.08 10.77 3.17
N GLY A 270 2.07 11.62 3.44
CA GLY A 270 2.66 11.79 4.77
C GLY A 270 3.55 10.60 5.15
N LEU A 271 4.30 10.05 4.19
CA LEU A 271 5.07 8.82 4.35
C LEU A 271 6.45 8.90 3.70
N ASP A 272 7.34 8.01 4.14
CA ASP A 272 8.60 7.70 3.49
C ASP A 272 8.72 6.19 3.16
N GLY A 273 9.83 5.81 2.52
CA GLY A 273 10.16 4.43 2.22
C GLY A 273 10.15 4.08 0.73
N ASN A 274 10.74 2.93 0.44
CA ASN A 274 10.99 2.47 -0.92
C ASN A 274 10.73 0.97 -1.13
N VAL A 275 10.08 0.29 -0.17
CA VAL A 275 9.66 -1.10 -0.36
C VAL A 275 8.31 -1.39 0.30
N ARG A 276 7.48 -2.15 -0.39
CA ARG A 276 6.25 -2.74 0.15
C ARG A 276 6.52 -4.20 0.52
N ALA A 277 5.86 -4.72 1.56
CA ALA A 277 5.95 -6.16 1.81
C ALA A 277 5.07 -6.95 0.84
N THR A 278 3.89 -6.43 0.51
CA THR A 278 2.97 -7.00 -0.48
C THR A 278 2.50 -5.95 -1.46
N ASN A 279 2.38 -6.34 -2.74
CA ASN A 279 1.58 -5.59 -3.70
C ASN A 279 0.54 -6.51 -4.38
N LEU A 280 -0.74 -6.16 -4.24
CA LEU A 280 -1.88 -6.84 -4.86
C LEU A 280 -2.38 -5.97 -6.02
N ILE A 281 -2.32 -6.52 -7.23
CA ILE A 281 -2.53 -5.79 -8.49
C ILE A 281 -3.30 -6.63 -9.51
N GLY A 282 -3.72 -6.02 -10.60
CA GLY A 282 -4.39 -6.69 -11.71
C GLY A 282 -5.87 -6.96 -11.45
N LYS A 283 -6.53 -7.66 -12.38
CA LYS A 283 -7.98 -7.89 -12.28
C LYS A 283 -8.28 -9.11 -11.40
N SER A 284 -9.17 -8.96 -10.42
CA SER A 284 -9.73 -10.07 -9.61
C SER A 284 -8.71 -10.88 -8.80
N SER A 285 -7.51 -10.34 -8.60
CA SER A 285 -6.47 -10.95 -7.76
C SER A 285 -6.86 -10.95 -6.28
N LYS A 286 -6.33 -11.94 -5.55
CA LYS A 286 -6.57 -12.13 -4.12
C LYS A 286 -5.25 -12.37 -3.40
N ALA A 287 -5.09 -11.71 -2.25
CA ALA A 287 -4.02 -12.01 -1.29
C ALA A 287 -4.64 -12.23 0.10
N THR A 288 -4.40 -13.40 0.70
CA THR A 288 -4.93 -13.75 2.02
C THR A 288 -3.83 -14.12 2.99
N TYR A 289 -3.79 -13.46 4.14
CA TYR A 289 -2.83 -13.69 5.21
C TYR A 289 -3.53 -14.32 6.42
N LEU A 290 -3.03 -15.48 6.87
CA LEU A 290 -3.65 -16.30 7.91
C LEU A 290 -2.62 -16.70 8.97
N ASN A 291 -2.79 -16.33 10.23
CA ASN A 291 -1.83 -16.66 11.29
C ASN A 291 -0.38 -16.31 10.88
N SER A 292 -0.17 -15.12 10.31
CA SER A 292 1.11 -14.70 9.73
C SER A 292 1.60 -13.40 10.35
N THR A 293 2.90 -13.16 10.26
CA THR A 293 3.55 -11.90 10.64
C THR A 293 4.09 -11.21 9.38
N VAL A 294 3.68 -9.97 9.13
CA VAL A 294 4.08 -9.21 7.93
C VAL A 294 4.50 -7.80 8.30
N PHE A 295 5.76 -7.47 8.06
CA PHE A 295 6.30 -6.14 8.36
C PHE A 295 7.05 -5.56 7.16
N SER A 296 6.75 -4.31 6.83
CA SER A 296 7.65 -3.45 6.06
C SER A 296 8.46 -2.57 7.00
N GLU A 297 9.56 -2.01 6.53
CA GLU A 297 10.29 -1.01 7.31
C GLU A 297 9.48 0.27 7.41
N THR A 298 9.14 0.89 6.28
CA THR A 298 8.20 2.02 6.24
C THR A 298 7.10 1.80 5.20
N TRP A 299 6.96 2.62 4.16
CA TRP A 299 5.94 2.58 3.09
C TRP A 299 4.68 1.76 3.40
N GLY A 300 4.62 0.47 3.03
CA GLY A 300 3.39 -0.33 3.14
C GLY A 300 3.61 -1.81 3.42
N ALA A 301 2.90 -2.35 4.41
CA ALA A 301 2.91 -3.78 4.65
C ALA A 301 2.06 -4.52 3.61
N LEU A 302 0.80 -4.12 3.42
CA LEU A 302 -0.15 -4.82 2.55
C LEU A 302 -0.84 -3.87 1.56
N SER A 303 -0.27 -3.66 0.38
CA SER A 303 -0.81 -2.71 -0.59
C SER A 303 -1.75 -3.37 -1.59
N VAL A 304 -2.85 -2.69 -1.90
CA VAL A 304 -3.71 -2.99 -3.05
C VAL A 304 -3.61 -1.81 -4.01
N GLU A 305 -3.21 -2.05 -5.25
CA GLU A 305 -2.88 -1.00 -6.21
C GLU A 305 -3.69 -1.18 -7.52
N GLY A 306 -3.12 -0.82 -8.67
CA GLY A 306 -3.81 -0.81 -9.96
C GLY A 306 -4.50 -2.12 -10.31
N GLY A 307 -5.82 -2.06 -10.56
CA GLY A 307 -6.64 -3.23 -10.89
C GLY A 307 -8.13 -3.00 -10.66
N SER A 308 -8.91 -4.09 -10.63
CA SER A 308 -10.34 -4.08 -10.30
C SER A 308 -10.78 -5.39 -9.64
N GLY A 309 -11.75 -5.34 -8.74
CA GLY A 309 -12.25 -6.52 -8.02
C GLY A 309 -11.23 -7.17 -7.10
N LEU A 310 -10.24 -6.41 -6.62
CA LEU A 310 -9.13 -6.89 -5.79
C LEU A 310 -9.61 -7.20 -4.37
N LYS A 311 -9.12 -8.31 -3.79
CA LYS A 311 -9.46 -8.71 -2.42
C LYS A 311 -8.22 -8.98 -1.57
N LEU A 312 -8.02 -8.16 -0.53
CA LEU A 312 -7.01 -8.37 0.50
C LEU A 312 -7.70 -8.81 1.79
N THR A 313 -7.25 -9.92 2.38
CA THR A 313 -7.84 -10.45 3.62
C THR A 313 -6.77 -10.85 4.62
N VAL A 314 -6.97 -10.47 5.88
CA VAL A 314 -6.03 -10.72 6.98
C VAL A 314 -6.81 -11.33 8.15
N VAL A 315 -6.39 -12.50 8.63
CA VAL A 315 -7.04 -13.22 9.73
C VAL A 315 -6.00 -13.69 10.74
N ASP A 316 -6.24 -13.40 12.03
CA ASP A 316 -5.37 -13.80 13.16
C ASP A 316 -3.89 -13.51 12.90
N SER A 317 -3.58 -12.38 12.26
CA SER A 317 -2.22 -12.06 11.83
C SER A 317 -1.71 -10.80 12.54
N HIS A 318 -0.39 -10.63 12.50
CA HIS A 318 0.30 -9.46 13.03
C HIS A 318 0.96 -8.70 11.89
N VAL A 319 0.45 -7.50 11.61
CA VAL A 319 0.89 -6.66 10.50
C VAL A 319 1.45 -5.36 11.06
N GLY A 320 2.50 -4.80 10.46
CA GLY A 320 3.01 -3.53 10.94
C GLY A 320 4.18 -2.93 10.18
N ASN A 321 4.74 -1.88 10.76
CA ASN A 321 5.95 -1.23 10.29
C ASN A 321 7.03 -1.29 11.37
N THR A 322 8.29 -1.43 11.00
CA THR A 322 9.40 -1.36 11.96
C THR A 322 9.98 0.04 12.12
N GLY A 323 9.74 0.93 11.15
CA GLY A 323 10.08 2.34 11.16
C GLY A 323 8.94 3.22 11.66
N GLU A 324 9.21 4.53 11.73
CA GLU A 324 8.30 5.53 12.30
C GLU A 324 7.06 5.80 11.44
N TYR A 325 7.21 5.73 10.12
CA TYR A 325 6.13 5.98 9.16
C TYR A 325 5.75 4.70 8.41
N GLY A 326 4.52 4.65 7.92
CA GLY A 326 4.04 3.56 7.08
C GLY A 326 2.57 3.24 7.29
N TYR A 327 2.02 2.40 6.42
CA TYR A 327 0.67 1.88 6.58
C TYR A 327 0.62 0.36 6.72
N GLY A 328 -0.44 -0.11 7.37
CA GLY A 328 -0.82 -1.52 7.40
C GLY A 328 -1.38 -1.97 6.06
N THR A 329 -2.44 -1.32 5.59
CA THR A 329 -3.07 -1.60 4.28
C THR A 329 -3.27 -0.35 3.42
N TYR A 330 -3.23 -0.50 2.10
CA TYR A 330 -3.66 0.53 1.14
C TYR A 330 -4.83 -0.01 0.30
N ALA A 331 -5.93 0.75 0.20
CA ALA A 331 -7.15 0.34 -0.48
C ALA A 331 -7.53 1.38 -1.55
N ILE A 332 -7.28 1.05 -2.83
CA ILE A 332 -7.59 1.92 -3.98
C ILE A 332 -8.61 1.26 -4.93
N GLY A 333 -9.18 2.06 -5.84
CA GLY A 333 -10.19 1.60 -6.79
C GLY A 333 -11.47 1.09 -6.10
N ASP A 334 -11.83 -0.14 -6.42
CA ASP A 334 -12.96 -0.91 -5.85
C ASP A 334 -12.49 -2.04 -4.93
N ALA A 335 -11.27 -1.94 -4.39
CA ALA A 335 -10.68 -2.97 -3.56
C ALA A 335 -11.52 -3.27 -2.31
N VAL A 336 -11.57 -4.57 -1.96
CA VAL A 336 -12.14 -5.05 -0.71
C VAL A 336 -11.03 -5.47 0.24
N VAL A 337 -10.92 -4.80 1.38
CA VAL A 337 -9.96 -5.10 2.45
C VAL A 337 -10.70 -5.59 3.69
N ARG A 338 -10.32 -6.76 4.20
CA ARG A 338 -10.91 -7.35 5.42
C ARG A 338 -9.84 -7.73 6.42
N VAL A 339 -9.99 -7.29 7.67
CA VAL A 339 -9.07 -7.57 8.77
C VAL A 339 -9.85 -8.13 9.96
N LEU A 340 -9.63 -9.40 10.29
CA LEU A 340 -10.37 -10.10 11.33
C LEU A 340 -9.45 -10.67 12.41
N GLY A 341 -9.77 -10.40 13.67
CA GLY A 341 -9.04 -10.91 14.84
C GLY A 341 -7.53 -10.68 14.81
N SER A 342 -7.08 -9.59 14.18
CA SER A 342 -5.66 -9.35 13.87
C SER A 342 -5.08 -8.20 14.69
N ARG A 343 -3.76 -8.11 14.75
CA ARG A 343 -3.04 -6.99 15.37
C ARG A 343 -2.32 -6.17 14.31
N PHE A 344 -2.52 -4.87 14.33
CA PHE A 344 -1.82 -3.91 13.47
C PHE A 344 -0.99 -2.97 14.36
N ASP A 345 0.33 -2.94 14.19
CA ASP A 345 1.21 -1.93 14.81
C ASP A 345 1.89 -1.13 13.69
N VAL A 346 1.32 0.02 13.37
CA VAL A 346 1.65 0.78 12.17
C VAL A 346 2.23 2.13 12.52
N GLY A 347 3.16 2.61 11.69
CA GLY A 347 3.83 3.90 11.92
C GLY A 347 2.86 5.07 11.79
N SER A 348 2.01 5.05 10.75
CA SER A 348 1.15 6.19 10.43
C SER A 348 -0.34 5.86 10.31
N TYR A 349 -0.71 4.78 9.61
CA TYR A 349 -2.13 4.48 9.31
C TYR A 349 -2.42 2.98 9.32
N ALA A 350 -3.56 2.57 9.89
CA ALA A 350 -4.02 1.19 9.73
C ALA A 350 -4.41 0.92 8.27
N THR A 351 -5.21 1.81 7.70
CA THR A 351 -5.56 1.81 6.29
C THR A 351 -5.52 3.22 5.71
N ILE A 352 -4.94 3.35 4.52
CA ILE A 352 -5.21 4.46 3.62
C ILE A 352 -6.30 4.03 2.64
N ILE A 353 -7.38 4.79 2.60
CA ILE A 353 -8.54 4.57 1.73
C ILE A 353 -8.47 5.61 0.62
N ALA A 354 -8.13 5.16 -0.58
CA ALA A 354 -7.81 6.00 -1.75
C ALA A 354 -8.73 5.76 -2.95
N GLY A 355 -9.63 4.77 -2.89
CA GLY A 355 -10.41 4.32 -4.04
C GLY A 355 -11.88 4.74 -3.98
N PRO A 356 -12.49 5.27 -5.05
CA PRO A 356 -13.86 5.80 -5.03
C PRO A 356 -14.94 4.78 -4.63
N ALA A 357 -14.62 3.48 -4.63
CA ALA A 357 -15.50 2.40 -4.22
C ALA A 357 -14.81 1.40 -3.27
N ALA A 358 -13.73 1.80 -2.61
CA ALA A 358 -13.01 0.92 -1.68
C ALA A 358 -13.89 0.54 -0.48
N VAL A 359 -13.87 -0.73 -0.10
CA VAL A 359 -14.63 -1.28 1.03
C VAL A 359 -13.66 -1.90 2.03
N VAL A 360 -13.62 -1.32 3.23
CA VAL A 360 -12.72 -1.73 4.31
C VAL A 360 -13.52 -2.20 5.51
N HIS A 361 -13.15 -3.36 6.07
CA HIS A 361 -13.81 -3.94 7.24
C HIS A 361 -12.78 -4.44 8.27
N TYR A 362 -12.93 -4.00 9.52
CA TYR A 362 -12.20 -4.51 10.67
C TYR A 362 -13.19 -5.10 11.68
N GLY A 363 -12.96 -6.36 12.06
CA GLY A 363 -13.88 -7.10 12.93
C GLY A 363 -13.22 -8.25 13.70
N ALA A 364 -14.02 -9.11 14.33
CA ALA A 364 -13.52 -10.30 15.02
C ALA A 364 -13.36 -11.51 14.08
N SER A 365 -12.39 -12.38 14.37
CA SER A 365 -12.20 -13.68 13.70
C SER A 365 -13.20 -14.73 14.18
N THR A 366 -14.51 -14.41 14.16
CA THR A 366 -15.54 -15.38 14.55
C THR A 366 -15.47 -16.62 13.66
N ARG A 367 -15.81 -17.80 14.22
CA ARG A 367 -15.77 -19.06 13.45
C ARG A 367 -16.61 -18.99 12.18
N ALA A 368 -17.77 -18.34 12.24
CA ALA A 368 -18.66 -18.15 11.09
C ALA A 368 -18.01 -17.28 10.01
N ALA A 369 -17.40 -16.15 10.40
CA ALA A 369 -16.72 -15.26 9.47
C ALA A 369 -15.53 -15.94 8.79
N VAL A 370 -14.69 -16.66 9.54
CA VAL A 370 -13.54 -17.39 8.97
C VAL A 370 -13.99 -18.52 8.03
N ALA A 371 -15.05 -19.26 8.38
CA ALA A 371 -15.60 -20.29 7.52
C ALA A 371 -16.23 -19.72 6.23
N ALA A 372 -16.89 -18.56 6.31
CA ALA A 372 -17.42 -17.85 5.16
C ALA A 372 -16.29 -17.40 4.22
N LEU A 373 -15.21 -16.82 4.76
CA LEU A 373 -14.04 -16.41 3.98
C LEU A 373 -13.34 -17.60 3.32
N ASN A 374 -13.21 -18.74 4.02
CA ASN A 374 -12.66 -19.96 3.43
C ASN A 374 -13.41 -20.40 2.17
N THR A 375 -14.73 -20.22 2.17
CA THR A 375 -15.59 -20.54 1.02
C THR A 375 -15.52 -19.44 -0.05
N GLU A 376 -15.67 -18.17 0.32
CA GLU A 376 -15.67 -17.02 -0.61
C GLU A 376 -14.35 -16.91 -1.40
N LEU A 377 -13.24 -17.14 -0.71
CA LEU A 377 -11.89 -16.89 -1.25
C LEU A 377 -11.19 -18.17 -1.72
N ASP A 378 -11.84 -19.33 -1.62
CA ASP A 378 -11.24 -20.63 -1.94
C ASP A 378 -9.89 -20.85 -1.23
N LEU A 379 -9.86 -20.64 0.09
CA LEU A 379 -8.61 -20.70 0.87
C LEU A 379 -8.07 -22.13 1.05
N GLY A 380 -8.93 -23.14 0.86
CA GLY A 380 -8.55 -24.55 0.98
C GLY A 380 -8.21 -24.99 2.41
N LEU A 381 -8.74 -24.32 3.44
CA LEU A 381 -8.53 -24.69 4.83
C LEU A 381 -9.32 -25.96 5.17
N SER A 382 -8.65 -26.89 5.84
CA SER A 382 -9.26 -28.08 6.42
C SER A 382 -10.15 -27.76 7.61
N ALA A 383 -11.04 -28.69 7.97
CA ALA A 383 -11.87 -28.57 9.18
C ALA A 383 -11.02 -28.44 10.46
N ALA A 384 -9.84 -29.07 10.50
CA ALA A 384 -8.92 -28.94 11.61
C ALA A 384 -8.31 -27.54 11.69
N GLU A 385 -7.89 -26.95 10.57
CA GLU A 385 -7.37 -25.59 10.51
C GLU A 385 -8.44 -24.56 10.89
N LEU A 386 -9.67 -24.68 10.36
CA LEU A 386 -10.79 -23.81 10.73
C LEU A 386 -11.10 -23.86 12.22
N LYS A 387 -11.00 -25.04 12.84
CA LYS A 387 -11.20 -25.21 14.29
C LYS A 387 -10.05 -24.60 15.10
N ALA A 388 -8.83 -24.57 14.54
CA ALA A 388 -7.64 -24.08 15.20
C ALA A 388 -7.58 -22.53 15.25
N PHE A 389 -8.25 -21.82 14.33
CA PHE A 389 -8.29 -20.35 14.39
C PHE A 389 -8.95 -19.86 15.68
N PRO A 390 -8.25 -19.03 16.47
CA PRO A 390 -8.81 -18.43 17.66
C PRO A 390 -9.86 -17.38 17.28
N VAL A 391 -10.91 -17.28 18.09
CA VAL A 391 -11.84 -16.14 18.03
C VAL A 391 -11.21 -15.00 18.80
N ARG A 392 -10.90 -13.90 18.11
CA ARG A 392 -10.24 -12.72 18.68
C ARG A 392 -10.82 -11.46 18.08
N ASN A 393 -10.69 -10.38 18.83
CA ASN A 393 -10.98 -9.03 18.33
C ASN A 393 -9.76 -8.51 17.56
N THR A 394 -9.99 -7.55 16.67
CA THR A 394 -8.90 -6.83 16.01
C THR A 394 -8.40 -5.68 16.90
N VAL A 395 -7.09 -5.47 16.92
CA VAL A 395 -6.45 -4.36 17.64
C VAL A 395 -5.54 -3.59 16.68
N VAL A 396 -5.72 -2.29 16.62
CA VAL A 396 -4.90 -1.36 15.86
C VAL A 396 -4.16 -0.45 16.84
N ASN A 397 -2.85 -0.34 16.68
CA ASN A 397 -2.00 0.67 17.31
C ASN A 397 -1.34 1.48 16.19
N SER A 398 -1.73 2.74 16.04
CA SER A 398 -1.15 3.65 15.05
C SER A 398 -0.31 4.73 15.73
N GLY A 399 0.91 4.95 15.24
CA GLY A 399 1.78 6.03 15.67
C GLY A 399 1.33 7.42 15.19
N HIS A 400 0.38 7.51 14.26
CA HIS A 400 -0.25 8.78 13.88
C HIS A 400 -1.78 8.66 13.90
N PHE A 401 -2.41 8.64 12.73
CA PHE A 401 -3.86 8.61 12.58
C PHE A 401 -4.35 7.16 12.50
N GLY A 402 -5.57 6.87 12.96
CA GLY A 402 -6.11 5.52 12.83
C GLY A 402 -6.28 5.12 11.36
N TYR A 403 -7.05 5.93 10.62
CA TYR A 403 -7.39 5.72 9.22
C TYR A 403 -7.30 7.03 8.45
N MET A 404 -6.81 6.99 7.21
CA MET A 404 -6.81 8.15 6.30
C MET A 404 -7.76 7.91 5.13
N PHE A 405 -8.68 8.85 4.92
CA PHE A 405 -9.45 8.96 3.67
C PHE A 405 -8.77 9.97 2.76
N PHE A 406 -8.16 9.45 1.71
CA PHE A 406 -7.51 10.17 0.63
C PHE A 406 -8.34 10.15 -0.66
N GLY A 407 -9.17 9.12 -0.82
CA GLY A 407 -10.28 9.03 -1.76
C GLY A 407 -11.58 8.72 -1.02
N ALA A 408 -12.67 8.60 -1.77
CA ALA A 408 -13.94 8.16 -1.19
C ALA A 408 -13.85 6.72 -0.67
N GLY A 409 -14.87 6.22 0.04
CA GLY A 409 -14.91 4.81 0.43
C GLY A 409 -15.74 4.51 1.68
N THR A 410 -15.83 3.21 1.98
CA THR A 410 -16.57 2.68 3.13
C THR A 410 -15.61 2.06 4.14
N LEU A 411 -15.82 2.33 5.42
CA LEU A 411 -15.12 1.70 6.53
C LEU A 411 -16.11 1.17 7.55
N THR A 412 -16.04 -0.12 7.86
CA THR A 412 -16.82 -0.75 8.93
C THR A 412 -15.91 -1.23 10.04
N LEU A 413 -16.22 -0.84 11.29
CA LEU A 413 -15.53 -1.28 12.50
C LEU A 413 -16.55 -1.95 13.43
N ASP A 414 -16.37 -3.24 13.72
CA ASP A 414 -17.27 -4.00 14.58
C ASP A 414 -16.53 -5.06 15.41
N GLY A 415 -17.29 -5.96 16.05
CA GLY A 415 -16.72 -7.19 16.61
C GLY A 415 -15.74 -6.96 17.74
N GLY A 416 -15.85 -5.84 18.47
CA GLY A 416 -14.95 -5.53 19.56
C GLY A 416 -13.59 -5.00 19.12
N THR A 417 -13.50 -4.50 17.87
CA THR A 417 -12.28 -3.89 17.34
C THR A 417 -11.82 -2.72 18.22
N VAL A 418 -10.54 -2.66 18.57
CA VAL A 418 -9.96 -1.59 19.37
C VAL A 418 -8.97 -0.81 18.53
N ILE A 419 -9.19 0.50 18.41
CA ILE A 419 -8.31 1.42 17.70
C ILE A 419 -7.62 2.33 18.71
N ASN A 420 -6.30 2.25 18.79
CA ASN A 420 -5.45 3.18 19.51
C ASN A 420 -4.68 3.98 18.46
N SER A 421 -4.82 5.30 18.46
CA SER A 421 -4.09 6.20 17.55
C SER A 421 -3.47 7.32 18.35
N GLU A 422 -2.26 7.75 18.01
CA GLU A 422 -1.65 8.92 18.67
C GLU A 422 -2.46 10.20 18.36
N ARG A 423 -2.95 10.30 17.13
CA ARG A 423 -3.76 11.40 16.61
C ARG A 423 -5.22 10.97 16.41
N ALA A 424 -5.96 11.76 15.64
CA ALA A 424 -7.34 11.47 15.31
C ALA A 424 -7.54 10.03 14.81
N THR A 425 -8.65 9.40 15.22
CA THR A 425 -9.00 8.06 14.73
C THR A 425 -9.27 8.07 13.23
N PHE A 426 -9.96 9.10 12.73
CA PHE A 426 -10.25 9.27 11.31
C PHE A 426 -9.73 10.62 10.83
N LEU A 427 -8.75 10.59 9.91
CA LEU A 427 -8.33 11.74 9.12
C LEU A 427 -9.04 11.68 7.76
N ASN A 428 -9.92 12.63 7.49
CA ASN A 428 -10.61 12.74 6.20
C ASN A 428 -10.12 13.99 5.46
N LYS A 429 -9.39 13.77 4.35
CA LYS A 429 -8.85 14.84 3.50
C LYS A 429 -9.85 15.29 2.43
N GLY A 430 -11.03 15.70 2.87
CA GLY A 430 -12.08 16.27 2.01
C GLY A 430 -12.82 15.25 1.13
N GLN A 431 -12.91 14.00 1.56
CA GLN A 431 -13.50 12.90 0.82
C GLN A 431 -14.93 12.57 1.25
N GLN A 432 -15.68 11.98 0.33
CA GLN A 432 -16.95 11.33 0.66
C GLN A 432 -16.65 10.07 1.47
N THR A 433 -17.28 9.91 2.63
CA THR A 433 -17.04 8.73 3.47
C THR A 433 -18.34 8.09 3.90
N ALA A 434 -18.31 6.77 4.05
CA ALA A 434 -19.32 6.01 4.77
C ALA A 434 -18.63 5.22 5.88
N ILE A 435 -18.47 5.84 7.05
CA ILE A 435 -17.90 5.19 8.24
C ILE A 435 -19.04 4.59 9.06
N SER A 436 -18.93 3.32 9.44
CA SER A 436 -19.86 2.63 10.34
C SER A 436 -19.08 2.03 11.50
N VAL A 437 -19.41 2.42 12.72
CA VAL A 437 -18.81 1.89 13.95
C VAL A 437 -19.89 1.31 14.83
N ASP A 438 -19.80 0.00 15.10
CA ASP A 438 -20.72 -0.71 15.97
C ASP A 438 -20.02 -1.10 17.28
N GLY A 439 -20.47 -0.48 18.38
CA GLY A 439 -20.00 -0.70 19.75
C GLY A 439 -20.63 -1.89 20.47
N ALA A 440 -21.66 -2.55 19.94
CA ALA A 440 -22.37 -3.64 20.63
C ALA A 440 -21.44 -4.81 20.99
N GLY A 441 -20.44 -5.08 20.14
CA GLY A 441 -19.38 -6.07 20.38
C GLY A 441 -18.22 -5.59 21.27
N GLY A 442 -18.29 -4.37 21.81
CA GLY A 442 -17.24 -3.77 22.63
C GLY A 442 -16.17 -3.01 21.84
N THR A 443 -16.49 -2.54 20.63
CA THR A 443 -15.59 -1.73 19.79
C THR A 443 -15.22 -0.42 20.50
N ARG A 444 -13.96 0.01 20.38
CA ARG A 444 -13.43 1.19 21.08
C ARG A 444 -12.54 2.02 20.17
N LEU A 445 -12.70 3.35 20.27
CA LEU A 445 -11.86 4.34 19.60
C LEU A 445 -11.12 5.13 20.67
N ASN A 446 -9.79 5.10 20.65
CA ASN A 446 -8.92 5.69 21.66
C ASN A 446 -7.89 6.63 20.99
N PRO A 447 -8.29 7.79 20.47
CA PRO A 447 -7.36 8.79 19.95
C PRO A 447 -6.61 9.50 21.09
N GLY A 448 -5.29 9.61 20.96
CA GLY A 448 -4.41 10.22 21.95
C GLY A 448 -4.54 11.74 22.04
N ASP A 449 -4.87 12.40 20.93
CA ASP A 449 -5.18 13.83 20.86
C ASP A 449 -6.65 14.16 21.19
N GLY A 450 -7.46 13.13 21.48
CA GLY A 450 -8.87 13.28 21.81
C GLY A 450 -9.77 13.58 20.62
N ILE A 451 -9.31 13.42 19.38
CA ILE A 451 -10.12 13.69 18.17
C ILE A 451 -10.62 12.37 17.57
N ILE A 452 -11.94 12.22 17.41
CA ILE A 452 -12.50 11.04 16.74
C ILE A 452 -12.43 11.22 15.22
N LEU A 453 -12.92 12.36 14.70
CA LEU A 453 -12.95 12.66 13.27
C LEU A 453 -12.42 14.07 13.01
N GLN A 454 -11.40 14.14 12.15
CA GLN A 454 -10.85 15.39 11.64
C GLN A 454 -11.04 15.46 10.13
N MET A 455 -11.89 16.37 9.67
CA MET A 455 -12.02 16.70 8.25
C MET A 455 -11.18 17.94 7.93
N ILE A 456 -10.33 17.84 6.91
CA ILE A 456 -9.50 18.93 6.41
C ILE A 456 -9.63 19.04 4.89
N GLU A 457 -9.35 20.23 4.35
CA GLU A 457 -9.11 20.38 2.92
C GLU A 457 -7.93 19.49 2.50
N LEU A 458 -7.96 18.95 1.28
CA LEU A 458 -6.87 18.13 0.75
C LEU A 458 -5.56 18.96 0.76
N ASP A 459 -4.59 18.46 1.51
CA ASP A 459 -3.25 19.03 1.70
C ASP A 459 -2.20 18.33 0.82
N ASP A 460 -2.63 17.45 -0.09
CA ASP A 460 -1.79 16.88 -1.14
C ASP A 460 -1.60 17.91 -2.27
N PRO A 461 -0.39 18.43 -2.52
CA PRO A 461 -0.13 19.34 -3.64
C PRO A 461 -0.04 18.63 -5.00
N GLY A 462 -0.08 17.30 -5.01
CA GLY A 462 0.04 16.45 -6.18
C GLY A 462 1.44 16.42 -6.80
N PRO A 463 1.66 15.50 -7.75
CA PRO A 463 2.84 15.53 -8.59
C PRO A 463 2.80 16.73 -9.55
N VAL A 464 3.98 17.22 -9.93
CA VAL A 464 4.17 18.34 -10.87
C VAL A 464 4.78 17.81 -12.16
N ARG A 465 4.28 18.30 -13.31
CA ARG A 465 4.84 17.94 -14.60
C ARG A 465 6.14 18.73 -14.87
N VAL A 466 7.27 18.02 -14.96
CA VAL A 466 8.59 18.56 -15.24
C VAL A 466 9.19 17.79 -16.41
N ASP A 467 9.53 18.49 -17.50
CA ASP A 467 10.10 17.90 -18.73
C ASP A 467 9.34 16.68 -19.27
N GLY A 468 8.01 16.73 -19.17
CA GLY A 468 7.12 15.68 -19.64
C GLY A 468 6.82 14.57 -18.64
N LYS A 469 7.54 14.52 -17.50
CA LYS A 469 7.39 13.52 -16.43
C LYS A 469 6.60 14.06 -15.24
N MET A 470 5.86 13.20 -14.55
CA MET A 470 5.14 13.54 -13.31
C MET A 470 6.02 13.30 -12.09
N LEU A 471 6.61 14.36 -11.54
CA LEU A 471 7.53 14.28 -10.40
C LEU A 471 6.86 14.67 -9.09
N ASN A 472 7.29 14.06 -7.98
CA ASN A 472 6.79 14.32 -6.64
C ASN A 472 7.46 15.58 -6.05
N THR A 473 7.45 16.68 -6.79
CA THR A 473 8.06 17.97 -6.41
C THR A 473 7.01 19.04 -6.09
N GLY A 474 5.76 18.64 -5.86
CA GLY A 474 4.70 19.54 -5.39
C GLY A 474 5.10 20.23 -4.09
N VAL A 475 4.49 21.38 -3.82
CA VAL A 475 4.63 22.07 -2.54
C VAL A 475 3.24 22.50 -2.12
N TYR A 476 2.80 22.04 -0.95
CA TYR A 476 1.58 22.53 -0.34
C TYR A 476 1.84 23.92 0.23
N THR A 477 0.90 24.83 0.02
CA THR A 477 0.93 26.18 0.58
C THR A 477 -0.37 26.44 1.33
N GLU A 478 -0.25 26.81 2.60
CA GLU A 478 -1.37 27.09 3.47
C GLU A 478 -2.17 28.30 2.94
N PRO A 479 -3.51 28.20 2.83
CA PRO A 479 -4.34 29.33 2.45
C PRO A 479 -4.26 30.48 3.48
N THR A 480 -3.96 31.70 3.02
CA THR A 480 -3.76 32.87 3.90
C THR A 480 -5.02 33.69 4.18
N GLY A 481 -6.09 33.52 3.40
CA GLY A 481 -7.35 34.25 3.56
C GLY A 481 -8.45 33.43 4.26
N ASP A 482 -9.57 34.09 4.56
CA ASP A 482 -10.79 33.40 5.00
C ASP A 482 -11.50 32.72 3.82
N PRO A 483 -12.22 31.61 4.04
CA PRO A 483 -13.02 30.99 2.99
C PRO A 483 -14.13 31.94 2.54
N ALA A 484 -14.28 32.11 1.22
CA ALA A 484 -15.42 32.81 0.66
C ALA A 484 -16.67 31.93 0.77
N LYS A 485 -17.78 32.49 1.27
CA LYS A 485 -19.06 31.78 1.35
C LYS A 485 -19.52 31.38 -0.05
N ASP A 486 -19.81 30.10 -0.23
CA ASP A 486 -20.51 29.57 -1.41
C ASP A 486 -22.01 29.61 -1.15
N ALA A 487 -22.73 30.46 -1.89
CA ALA A 487 -24.18 30.60 -1.75
C ALA A 487 -24.97 29.41 -2.34
N THR A 488 -24.31 28.55 -3.12
CA THR A 488 -24.95 27.37 -3.77
C THR A 488 -24.83 26.11 -2.91
N PHE A 489 -23.98 26.13 -1.89
CA PHE A 489 -23.74 24.98 -1.03
C PHE A 489 -24.60 25.04 0.24
N ASP A 490 -25.48 24.06 0.41
CA ASP A 490 -26.35 23.97 1.59
C ASP A 490 -25.62 23.33 2.77
N VAL A 491 -25.18 24.16 3.70
CA VAL A 491 -24.49 23.67 4.90
C VAL A 491 -25.42 22.93 5.87
N THR A 492 -26.75 23.00 5.70
CA THR A 492 -27.74 22.45 6.63
C THR A 492 -28.24 21.06 6.26
N ALA A 493 -27.99 20.60 5.02
CA ALA A 493 -28.46 19.32 4.51
C ALA A 493 -27.31 18.34 4.24
N ALA A 494 -27.61 17.05 4.32
CA ALA A 494 -26.67 16.02 3.90
C ALA A 494 -26.70 15.86 2.38
N HIS A 495 -25.51 15.74 1.77
CA HIS A 495 -25.29 15.47 0.37
C HIS A 495 -24.61 14.12 0.16
N THR A 496 -24.71 13.58 -1.04
CA THR A 496 -24.08 12.30 -1.40
C THR A 496 -22.55 12.35 -1.39
N ALA A 497 -21.95 13.55 -1.49
CA ALA A 497 -20.50 13.74 -1.51
C ALA A 497 -19.88 14.10 -0.14
N ASP A 498 -20.69 14.13 0.92
CA ASP A 498 -20.26 14.54 2.26
C ASP A 498 -19.44 13.46 2.98
N GLY A 499 -18.68 13.89 3.98
CA GLY A 499 -18.03 12.98 4.92
C GLY A 499 -19.07 12.50 5.93
N ALA A 500 -19.52 11.25 5.82
CA ALA A 500 -20.50 10.67 6.72
C ALA A 500 -19.91 9.60 7.65
N ALA A 501 -20.39 9.60 8.90
CA ALA A 501 -20.09 8.59 9.90
C ALA A 501 -21.34 8.25 10.74
N THR A 502 -21.51 6.95 10.99
CA THR A 502 -22.58 6.40 11.83
C THR A 502 -21.96 5.62 12.99
N PHE A 503 -22.41 5.93 14.20
CA PHE A 503 -21.96 5.32 15.45
C PHE A 503 -23.14 4.67 16.13
N THR A 504 -23.06 3.36 16.37
CA THR A 504 -24.15 2.56 16.94
C THR A 504 -23.69 1.89 18.22
N SER A 505 -24.53 1.92 19.27
CA SER A 505 -24.32 1.25 20.56
C SER A 505 -22.92 1.48 21.16
N ILE A 506 -22.35 2.67 20.99
CA ILE A 506 -20.96 2.97 21.37
C ILE A 506 -20.86 4.14 22.35
N LYS A 507 -19.84 4.09 23.22
CA LYS A 507 -19.45 5.19 24.10
C LYS A 507 -18.21 5.88 23.54
N LEU A 508 -18.36 7.14 23.19
CA LEU A 508 -17.32 7.97 22.59
C LEU A 508 -16.91 9.07 23.55
N LYS A 509 -15.60 9.29 23.65
CA LYS A 509 -15.02 10.47 24.29
C LYS A 509 -14.03 11.08 23.31
N GLY A 510 -14.35 12.27 22.82
CA GLY A 510 -13.51 12.98 21.88
C GLY A 510 -14.30 13.88 20.93
N ASP A 511 -13.55 14.67 20.17
CA ASP A 511 -14.06 15.77 19.38
C ASP A 511 -14.22 15.41 17.89
N PHE A 512 -15.05 16.18 17.21
CA PHE A 512 -15.35 16.06 15.79
C PHE A 512 -15.20 17.45 15.16
N TYR A 513 -14.29 17.57 14.20
CA TYR A 513 -13.96 18.85 13.58
C TYR A 513 -14.17 18.79 12.07
N ASN A 514 -14.98 19.73 11.56
CA ASN A 514 -15.07 19.99 10.12
C ASN A 514 -14.32 21.27 9.74
N GLY A 515 -13.08 21.11 9.26
CA GLY A 515 -12.19 22.19 8.84
C GLY A 515 -12.26 22.57 7.36
N MET A 516 -13.23 22.01 6.61
CA MET A 516 -13.32 22.20 5.17
C MET A 516 -13.43 23.69 4.80
N ARG A 517 -12.75 24.09 3.73
CA ARG A 517 -12.86 25.46 3.21
C ARG A 517 -13.81 25.53 2.02
N LYS A 518 -13.77 24.49 1.19
CA LYS A 518 -14.65 24.30 0.02
C LYS A 518 -15.77 23.32 0.38
N GLY A 519 -16.98 23.62 -0.08
CA GLY A 519 -18.25 22.97 0.29
C GLY A 519 -18.17 21.46 0.56
N LYS A 520 -18.28 21.06 1.82
CA LYS A 520 -18.47 19.67 2.25
C LYS A 520 -18.93 19.62 3.70
N ASN A 521 -20.03 18.91 3.96
CA ASN A 521 -20.53 18.75 5.32
C ASN A 521 -19.94 17.52 5.99
N MET A 522 -19.86 17.61 7.31
CA MET A 522 -19.65 16.48 8.20
C MET A 522 -21.04 16.01 8.66
N VAL A 523 -21.40 14.79 8.29
CA VAL A 523 -22.72 14.21 8.58
C VAL A 523 -22.55 13.09 9.60
N LEU A 524 -23.08 13.32 10.81
CA LEU A 524 -22.92 12.40 11.94
C LEU A 524 -24.26 11.83 12.37
N THR A 525 -24.33 10.51 12.50
CA THR A 525 -25.50 9.81 13.04
C THR A 525 -25.07 8.99 14.25
N PHE A 526 -25.79 9.16 15.37
CA PHE A 526 -25.56 8.43 16.60
C PHE A 526 -26.82 7.67 16.98
N GLU A 527 -26.71 6.36 17.17
CA GLU A 527 -27.81 5.46 17.55
C GLU A 527 -27.41 4.67 18.79
N GLU A 528 -28.26 4.69 19.82
CA GLU A 528 -27.99 4.05 21.12
C GLU A 528 -26.61 4.40 21.71
N SER A 529 -26.12 5.61 21.42
CA SER A 529 -24.72 5.97 21.63
C SER A 529 -24.56 7.17 22.56
N THR A 530 -23.50 7.17 23.34
CA THR A 530 -23.14 8.33 24.17
C THR A 530 -21.88 8.98 23.63
N VAL A 531 -21.90 10.29 23.41
CA VAL A 531 -20.73 11.08 23.00
C VAL A 531 -20.43 12.16 24.04
N GLU A 532 -19.19 12.28 24.46
CA GLU A 532 -18.67 13.35 25.31
C GLU A 532 -17.57 14.09 24.53
N GLY A 533 -17.82 15.35 24.16
CA GLY A 533 -16.89 16.11 23.31
C GLY A 533 -17.51 17.33 22.64
N VAL A 534 -16.70 18.00 21.83
CA VAL A 534 -17.09 19.08 20.90
C VAL A 534 -17.41 18.47 19.54
N ILE A 535 -18.52 18.90 18.93
CA ILE A 535 -18.88 18.54 17.56
C ILE A 535 -19.07 19.86 16.82
N THR A 536 -18.17 20.22 15.90
CA THR A 536 -18.15 21.61 15.42
C THR A 536 -17.60 21.79 14.02
N ALA A 537 -18.11 22.81 13.33
CA ALA A 537 -17.38 23.48 12.28
C ALA A 537 -16.14 24.16 12.87
N SER A 538 -15.02 24.13 12.15
CA SER A 538 -13.76 24.72 12.60
C SER A 538 -13.03 25.42 11.46
N ARG A 539 -12.11 26.31 11.84
CA ARG A 539 -10.96 26.68 11.01
C ARG A 539 -9.87 25.66 11.29
N THR A 540 -9.32 25.06 10.23
CA THR A 540 -8.08 24.30 10.32
C THR A 540 -6.93 25.10 9.75
N LYS A 541 -5.77 25.01 10.40
CA LYS A 541 -4.51 25.57 9.89
C LYS A 541 -3.37 24.61 10.20
N HIS A 542 -2.51 24.32 9.24
CA HIS A 542 -1.25 23.64 9.52
C HIS A 542 -0.36 24.52 10.40
N ARG A 543 0.57 23.87 11.10
CA ARG A 543 1.56 24.55 11.95
C ARG A 543 2.55 25.38 11.13
N VAL A 544 2.83 24.94 9.92
CA VAL A 544 3.73 25.56 8.95
C VAL A 544 2.92 26.12 7.78
N ASP A 545 3.45 27.14 7.12
CA ASP A 545 2.77 27.77 5.97
C ASP A 545 3.06 27.04 4.64
N THR A 546 4.07 26.17 4.59
CA THR A 546 4.39 25.33 3.41
C THR A 546 4.85 23.94 3.81
N ILE A 547 4.51 22.93 3.02
CA ILE A 547 4.92 21.53 3.21
C ILE A 547 5.48 20.98 1.89
N ASP A 548 6.67 20.38 1.96
CA ASP A 548 7.32 19.70 0.84
C ASP A 548 7.81 18.30 1.28
N ALA A 549 8.54 17.61 0.39
CA ALA A 549 9.06 16.27 0.67
C ALA A 549 9.97 16.18 1.91
N SER A 550 10.61 17.28 2.36
CA SER A 550 11.46 17.29 3.55
C SER A 550 10.68 17.44 4.87
N THR A 551 9.43 17.90 4.78
CA THR A 551 8.54 18.15 5.92
C THR A 551 7.22 17.38 5.80
N PHE A 552 7.20 16.29 5.02
CA PHE A 552 6.00 15.49 4.72
C PHE A 552 5.17 15.09 5.97
N TYR A 553 5.84 14.93 7.12
CA TYR A 553 5.23 14.57 8.39
C TYR A 553 4.29 15.66 8.96
N GLU A 554 4.29 16.87 8.42
CA GLU A 554 3.33 17.92 8.77
C GLU A 554 1.94 17.69 8.14
N LEU A 555 1.84 16.83 7.11
CA LEU A 555 0.56 16.56 6.44
C LEU A 555 -0.47 15.98 7.42
N GLY A 556 -1.69 16.51 7.36
CA GLY A 556 -2.79 16.14 8.24
C GLY A 556 -2.71 16.76 9.64
N ILE A 557 -1.56 17.33 10.04
CA ILE A 557 -1.38 17.89 11.38
C ILE A 557 -1.83 19.36 11.38
N VAL A 558 -3.01 19.59 11.94
CA VAL A 558 -3.63 20.92 11.96
C VAL A 558 -4.06 21.32 13.37
N THR A 559 -4.13 22.62 13.60
CA THR A 559 -4.86 23.19 14.74
C THR A 559 -6.30 23.45 14.34
N ASN A 560 -7.25 22.95 15.13
CA ASN A 560 -8.68 23.21 14.98
C ASN A 560 -9.09 24.39 15.86
N THR A 561 -9.75 25.40 15.30
CA THR A 561 -10.39 26.50 16.04
C THR A 561 -11.88 26.49 15.74
N ALA A 562 -12.70 26.15 16.73
CA ALA A 562 -14.15 26.13 16.60
C ALA A 562 -14.67 27.52 16.18
N GLN A 563 -15.48 27.57 15.12
CA GLN A 563 -16.09 28.80 14.63
C GLN A 563 -17.35 28.49 13.82
N ALA A 564 -18.16 29.52 13.54
CA ALA A 564 -19.35 29.38 12.72
C ALA A 564 -19.03 28.78 11.33
N ALA A 565 -19.92 27.92 10.84
CA ALA A 565 -19.77 27.29 9.54
C ALA A 565 -19.83 28.32 8.41
N VAL A 566 -18.90 28.22 7.46
CA VAL A 566 -18.94 28.97 6.20
C VAL A 566 -19.39 28.04 5.08
N ASN A 567 -18.59 27.05 4.71
CA ASN A 567 -18.92 26.03 3.70
C ASN A 567 -18.78 24.60 4.26
N ASN A 568 -18.57 24.49 5.56
CA ASN A 568 -18.22 23.29 6.31
C ASN A 568 -19.30 22.96 7.32
N GLY A 569 -20.51 22.69 6.82
CA GLY A 569 -21.64 22.37 7.68
C GLY A 569 -21.38 21.15 8.57
N VAL A 570 -22.05 21.13 9.70
CA VAL A 570 -22.04 20.00 10.63
C VAL A 570 -23.47 19.63 10.92
N VAL A 571 -23.87 18.49 10.36
CA VAL A 571 -25.22 17.95 10.36
C VAL A 571 -25.24 16.75 11.29
N VAL A 572 -25.90 16.90 12.44
CA VAL A 572 -25.89 15.91 13.52
C VAL A 572 -27.28 15.31 13.72
N ARG A 573 -27.35 13.99 13.84
CA ARG A 573 -28.55 13.25 14.23
C ARG A 573 -28.27 12.43 15.49
N LEU A 574 -28.98 12.73 16.56
CA LEU A 574 -29.05 11.88 17.75
C LEU A 574 -30.34 11.07 17.66
N ASN A 575 -30.23 9.82 17.19
CA ASN A 575 -31.34 8.88 17.12
C ASN A 575 -31.68 8.34 18.51
N SER A 576 -32.62 7.38 18.56
CA SER A 576 -33.12 6.82 19.82
C SER A 576 -31.98 6.23 20.67
N GLY A 577 -32.11 6.39 21.99
CA GLY A 577 -31.12 5.96 22.97
C GLY A 577 -29.83 6.79 23.00
N SER A 578 -29.70 7.84 22.21
CA SER A 578 -28.45 8.62 22.11
C SER A 578 -28.37 9.81 23.08
N ALA A 579 -27.15 10.10 23.55
CA ALA A 579 -26.88 11.22 24.44
C ALA A 579 -25.58 11.95 24.07
N TRP A 580 -25.61 13.28 24.06
CA TRP A 580 -24.42 14.11 23.89
C TRP A 580 -24.16 14.94 25.15
N THR A 581 -22.97 14.75 25.73
CA THR A 581 -22.41 15.63 26.76
C THR A 581 -21.49 16.64 26.10
N VAL A 582 -21.95 17.88 26.01
CA VAL A 582 -21.22 18.98 25.35
C VAL A 582 -20.10 19.44 26.28
N THR A 583 -18.85 19.40 25.84
CA THR A 583 -17.70 19.78 26.69
C THR A 583 -17.14 21.17 26.41
N GLY A 584 -17.51 21.76 25.27
CA GLY A 584 -17.10 23.09 24.84
C GLY A 584 -18.03 23.66 23.75
N THR A 585 -17.78 24.91 23.35
CA THR A 585 -18.59 25.58 22.31
C THR A 585 -18.54 24.82 21.00
N SER A 586 -19.72 24.55 20.45
CA SER A 586 -19.92 23.78 19.22
C SER A 586 -20.76 24.60 18.24
N TYR A 587 -20.29 24.70 17.00
CA TYR A 587 -20.99 25.36 15.90
C TYR A 587 -21.53 24.31 14.94
N LEU A 588 -22.85 24.20 14.86
CA LEU A 588 -23.55 23.23 14.01
C LEU A 588 -24.40 23.98 12.97
N THR A 589 -24.88 23.23 11.98
CA THR A 589 -25.80 23.74 10.96
C THR A 589 -27.12 22.99 10.93
N SER A 590 -27.14 21.75 11.44
CA SER A 590 -28.35 21.02 11.76
C SER A 590 -28.14 20.10 12.96
N LEU A 591 -29.14 20.04 13.84
CA LEU A 591 -29.21 19.12 14.98
C LEU A 591 -30.61 18.51 15.03
N ALA A 592 -30.72 17.22 14.72
CA ALA A 592 -31.95 16.45 14.87
C ALA A 592 -31.90 15.56 16.10
N LEU A 593 -32.92 15.64 16.95
CA LEU A 593 -33.04 14.87 18.19
C LEU A 593 -34.24 13.93 18.11
N ALA A 594 -34.02 12.64 18.40
CA ALA A 594 -35.12 11.72 18.69
C ALA A 594 -35.87 12.14 19.97
N ALA A 595 -37.07 11.57 20.17
CA ALA A 595 -37.95 11.91 21.29
C ALA A 595 -37.35 11.60 22.68
N ASP A 596 -36.39 10.69 22.73
CA ASP A 596 -35.66 10.21 23.90
C ASP A 596 -34.17 10.61 23.89
N ALA A 597 -33.71 11.31 22.85
CA ALA A 597 -32.33 11.78 22.76
C ALA A 597 -32.08 12.92 23.76
N THR A 598 -30.85 12.98 24.29
CA THR A 598 -30.49 13.99 25.31
C THR A 598 -29.24 14.78 24.93
N VAL A 599 -29.29 16.09 25.14
CA VAL A 599 -28.12 16.99 25.08
C VAL A 599 -27.94 17.60 26.45
N LYS A 600 -26.76 17.45 27.04
CA LYS A 600 -26.48 17.89 28.41
C LYS A 600 -25.08 18.50 28.54
N ALA A 601 -24.87 19.23 29.63
CA ALA A 601 -23.55 19.69 30.03
C ALA A 601 -22.91 18.74 31.06
N PRO A 602 -21.58 18.81 31.24
CA PRO A 602 -20.89 18.23 32.38
C PRO A 602 -21.50 18.66 33.71
N ARG A 603 -21.29 17.83 34.74
CA ARG A 603 -21.82 18.10 36.08
C ARG A 603 -21.41 19.50 36.55
N GLY A 604 -22.41 20.28 37.00
CA GLY A 604 -22.21 21.64 37.53
C GLY A 604 -22.20 22.73 36.46
N LYS A 605 -22.42 22.40 35.20
CA LYS A 605 -22.54 23.34 34.08
C LYS A 605 -23.92 23.28 33.44
N THR A 606 -24.24 24.28 32.63
CA THR A 606 -25.48 24.34 31.84
C THR A 606 -25.16 24.36 30.35
N VAL A 607 -25.95 23.64 29.55
CA VAL A 607 -25.87 23.72 28.09
C VAL A 607 -26.95 24.67 27.58
N THR A 608 -26.60 25.54 26.63
CA THR A 608 -27.55 26.42 25.95
C THR A 608 -27.41 26.28 24.44
N LEU A 609 -28.52 26.45 23.72
CA LEU A 609 -28.57 26.49 22.26
C LEU A 609 -29.02 27.88 21.81
N THR A 610 -28.34 28.43 20.80
CA THR A 610 -28.89 29.50 19.97
C THR A 610 -29.10 28.99 18.55
N VAL A 611 -30.19 29.44 17.91
CA VAL A 611 -30.51 29.23 16.50
C VAL A 611 -30.56 30.61 15.88
N ASP A 612 -29.67 30.89 14.92
CA ASP A 612 -29.54 32.20 14.26
C ASP A 612 -29.40 33.36 15.28
N GLY A 613 -28.66 33.10 16.36
CA GLY A 613 -28.42 34.06 17.44
C GLY A 613 -29.55 34.17 18.47
N VAL A 614 -30.67 33.48 18.30
CA VAL A 614 -31.80 33.47 19.23
C VAL A 614 -31.70 32.27 20.17
N GLN A 615 -31.66 32.51 21.49
CA GLN A 615 -31.67 31.43 22.48
C GLN A 615 -32.94 30.58 22.30
N THR A 616 -32.74 29.28 22.12
CA THR A 616 -33.79 28.32 21.82
C THR A 616 -33.70 27.16 22.81
N ALA A 617 -34.85 26.68 23.30
CA ALA A 617 -34.88 25.53 24.20
C ALA A 617 -34.48 24.26 23.44
N LEU A 618 -33.60 23.46 24.05
CA LEU A 618 -33.29 22.10 23.59
C LEU A 618 -34.44 21.16 24.01
N THR A 619 -35.18 20.67 23.01
CA THR A 619 -36.38 19.87 23.16
C THR A 619 -36.18 18.55 22.41
N PRO A 620 -36.27 17.39 23.08
CA PRO A 620 -36.27 16.09 22.40
C PRO A 620 -37.39 15.99 21.36
N GLY A 621 -37.14 15.28 20.26
CA GLY A 621 -38.08 15.15 19.14
C GLY A 621 -38.08 16.33 18.16
N THR A 622 -37.18 17.30 18.33
CA THR A 622 -37.08 18.49 17.48
C THR A 622 -35.87 18.43 16.56
N THR A 623 -36.01 18.99 15.36
CA THR A 623 -34.91 19.29 14.45
C THR A 623 -34.68 20.79 14.39
N TYR A 624 -33.43 21.19 14.62
CA TYR A 624 -32.95 22.56 14.51
C TYR A 624 -32.11 22.71 13.24
N THR A 625 -32.29 23.80 12.51
CA THR A 625 -31.55 24.13 11.29
C THR A 625 -31.25 25.62 11.27
N GLY A 626 -30.09 26.02 10.77
CA GLY A 626 -29.63 27.42 10.74
C GLY A 626 -28.21 27.54 11.30
N ALA A 627 -27.82 28.73 11.74
CA ALA A 627 -26.57 28.92 12.47
C ALA A 627 -26.77 28.51 13.93
N LEU A 628 -26.38 27.28 14.28
CA LEU A 628 -26.56 26.75 15.63
C LEU A 628 -25.28 26.95 16.46
N THR A 629 -25.42 27.53 17.65
CA THR A 629 -24.32 27.56 18.64
C THR A 629 -24.76 26.85 19.90
N VAL A 630 -24.06 25.77 20.26
CA VAL A 630 -24.26 25.04 21.51
C VAL A 630 -23.12 25.41 22.45
N THR A 631 -23.43 26.00 23.60
CA THR A 631 -22.41 26.45 24.56
C THR A 631 -22.62 25.82 25.93
N VAL A 632 -21.53 25.78 26.69
CA VAL A 632 -21.49 25.20 28.04
C VAL A 632 -20.86 26.23 28.98
N ALA A 633 -21.60 26.60 30.03
CA ALA A 633 -21.19 27.58 31.03
C ALA A 633 -21.22 26.98 32.44
#